data_AF-K1YW97-F1
#
_entry.id   AF-K1YW97-F1
#
_cell.length_a   1.000
_cell.length_b   1.000
_cell.length_c   1.000
_cell.angle_alpha   90.00
_cell.angle_beta   90.00
_cell.angle_gamma   90.00
#
_symmetry.space_group_name_H-M   'P 1'
#
loop_
_entity.id
_entity.type
_entity.pdbx_description
1 polymer ?
#
loop_
_entity_poly.entity_id
_entity_poly.type
_entity_poly.pdbx_seq_one_letter_code
_entity_poly.pdbx_strand_id
1 'polypeptide(L)'
;LLPAATTPPEQIDDSEITVGLVDLGLNPNGIALDTTLNRIYVTNTGEKTVSVIDSNLLTEIARVSFAKADTGFDEDGKEPLGIAAATFGGVPLVFVANFSSNTIYVINANTLNVVERFPNQS
;
A
#
# COMPACT_ATOMS: atom_id res chain seq x y z
N LEU A 1 7.70 -35.31 -38.66
CA LEU A 1 7.57 -33.85 -38.42
C LEU A 1 6.17 -33.62 -37.88
N LEU A 2 6.01 -33.26 -36.61
CA LEU A 2 4.71 -32.87 -36.05
C LEU A 2 4.38 -31.44 -36.51
N PRO A 3 3.12 -31.11 -36.78
CA PRO A 3 2.73 -29.74 -37.15
C PRO A 3 2.98 -28.80 -35.96
N ALA A 4 3.48 -27.60 -36.25
CA ALA A 4 3.57 -26.54 -35.26
C ALA A 4 2.17 -26.09 -34.86
N ALA A 5 1.90 -25.98 -33.55
CA ALA A 5 0.71 -25.32 -33.05
C ALA A 5 0.80 -23.81 -33.42
N THR A 6 -0.14 -23.31 -34.23
CA THR A 6 -0.15 -21.94 -34.75
C THR A 6 -1.17 -21.03 -34.05
N THR A 7 -1.82 -21.48 -32.99
CA THR A 7 -2.69 -20.61 -32.20
C THR A 7 -1.81 -19.62 -31.43
N PRO A 8 -1.94 -18.31 -31.66
CA PRO A 8 -1.38 -17.30 -30.77
C PRO A 8 -1.85 -17.59 -29.33
N PRO A 9 -1.08 -17.22 -28.29
CA PRO A 9 -1.60 -17.28 -26.93
C PRO A 9 -2.97 -16.61 -26.92
N GLU A 10 -3.97 -17.31 -26.38
CA GLU A 10 -5.33 -16.81 -26.23
C GLU A 10 -5.24 -15.41 -25.60
N GLN A 11 -5.67 -14.40 -26.35
CA GLN A 11 -5.70 -13.04 -25.87
C GLN A 11 -6.73 -13.02 -24.75
N ILE A 12 -6.27 -13.04 -23.50
CA ILE A 12 -7.14 -12.93 -22.33
C ILE A 12 -7.80 -11.55 -22.45
N ASP A 13 -9.12 -11.53 -22.63
CA ASP A 13 -9.92 -10.34 -22.45
C ASP A 13 -9.78 -9.92 -20.98
N ASP A 14 -9.17 -8.76 -20.74
CA ASP A 14 -8.91 -8.26 -19.39
C ASP A 14 -10.20 -7.93 -18.64
N SER A 15 -11.32 -7.75 -19.34
CA SER A 15 -12.64 -7.57 -18.75
C SER A 15 -13.18 -8.84 -18.10
N GLU A 16 -12.71 -10.03 -18.49
CA GLU A 16 -13.10 -11.29 -17.84
C GLU A 16 -12.33 -11.56 -16.54
N ILE A 17 -11.21 -10.87 -16.31
CA ILE A 17 -10.38 -11.02 -15.11
C ILE A 17 -10.41 -9.78 -14.18
N THR A 18 -10.95 -8.65 -14.66
CA THR A 18 -11.09 -7.42 -13.88
C THR A 18 -12.42 -7.39 -13.13
N VAL A 19 -12.36 -7.37 -11.80
CA VAL A 19 -13.55 -7.33 -10.94
C VAL A 19 -13.83 -5.94 -10.35
N GLY A 20 -12.95 -4.97 -10.57
CA GLY A 20 -13.10 -3.60 -10.11
C GLY A 20 -11.86 -2.75 -10.36
N LEU A 21 -12.03 -1.43 -10.30
CA LEU A 21 -10.97 -0.43 -10.40
C LEU A 21 -11.09 0.53 -9.23
N VAL A 22 -9.95 0.88 -8.63
CA VAL A 22 -9.87 1.84 -7.52
C VAL A 22 -8.86 2.91 -7.90
N ASP A 23 -9.21 4.17 -7.70
CA ASP A 23 -8.30 5.30 -7.92
C ASP A 23 -7.38 5.47 -6.69
N LEU A 24 -6.07 5.27 -6.88
CA LEU A 24 -5.12 5.12 -5.78
C LEU A 24 -4.09 6.26 -5.66
N GLY A 25 -4.35 7.43 -6.23
CA GLY A 25 -3.41 8.55 -6.20
C GLY A 25 -2.19 8.36 -7.10
N LEU A 26 -1.16 9.21 -6.95
CA LEU A 26 0.00 9.22 -7.84
C LEU A 26 1.07 8.17 -7.49
N ASN A 27 1.47 7.43 -8.53
CA ASN A 27 2.53 6.41 -8.51
C ASN A 27 2.32 5.33 -7.42
N PRO A 28 1.23 4.54 -7.50
CA PRO A 28 1.05 3.39 -6.63
C PRO A 28 2.19 2.38 -6.86
N ASN A 29 2.73 1.79 -5.78
CA ASN A 29 3.93 0.95 -5.85
C ASN A 29 3.77 -0.40 -5.13
N GLY A 30 3.75 -0.37 -3.80
CA GLY A 30 3.63 -1.55 -2.96
C GLY A 30 2.19 -1.79 -2.51
N ILE A 31 1.83 -3.05 -2.30
CA ILE A 31 0.51 -3.48 -1.83
C ILE A 31 0.64 -4.47 -0.66
N ALA A 32 -0.20 -4.33 0.34
CA ALA A 32 -0.35 -5.29 1.44
C ALA A 32 -1.81 -5.58 1.72
N LEU A 33 -2.13 -6.85 2.00
CA LEU A 33 -3.48 -7.30 2.38
C LEU A 33 -3.53 -7.61 3.87
N ASP A 34 -4.52 -7.05 4.55
CA ASP A 34 -4.92 -7.41 5.91
C ASP A 34 -6.29 -8.09 5.86
N THR A 35 -6.27 -9.41 5.93
CA THR A 35 -7.48 -10.24 5.93
C THR A 35 -8.25 -10.21 7.23
N THR A 36 -7.67 -9.67 8.32
CA THR A 36 -8.37 -9.54 9.60
C THR A 36 -9.28 -8.33 9.59
N LEU A 37 -8.81 -7.22 9.00
CA LEU A 37 -9.60 -5.99 8.84
C LEU A 37 -10.32 -5.87 7.49
N ASN A 38 -10.12 -6.83 6.57
CA ASN A 38 -10.59 -6.77 5.18
C ASN A 38 -10.15 -5.48 4.48
N ARG A 39 -8.85 -5.18 4.57
CA ARG A 39 -8.26 -3.97 4.00
C ARG A 39 -7.08 -4.27 3.12
N ILE A 40 -6.96 -3.51 2.04
CA ILE A 40 -5.77 -3.45 1.21
C ILE A 40 -5.11 -2.09 1.45
N TYR A 41 -3.80 -2.10 1.64
CA TYR A 41 -2.99 -0.89 1.78
C TYR A 41 -2.08 -0.76 0.56
N VAL A 42 -2.08 0.42 -0.06
CA VAL A 42 -1.25 0.69 -1.24
C VAL A 42 -0.40 1.93 -0.99
N THR A 43 0.92 1.82 -1.18
CA THR A 43 1.83 2.97 -1.09
C THR A 43 1.77 3.80 -2.36
N ASN A 44 1.61 5.11 -2.22
CA ASN A 44 1.57 6.05 -3.34
C ASN A 44 2.81 6.94 -3.24
N THR A 45 3.86 6.55 -3.95
CA THR A 45 5.19 7.17 -3.79
C THR A 45 5.19 8.63 -4.24
N GLY A 46 4.43 8.97 -5.28
CA GLY A 46 4.36 10.33 -5.83
C GLY A 46 3.60 11.30 -4.92
N GLU A 47 2.60 10.80 -4.19
CA GLU A 47 1.81 11.58 -3.23
C GLU A 47 2.32 11.54 -1.80
N LYS A 48 3.24 10.61 -1.48
CA LYS A 48 3.75 10.38 -0.12
C LYS A 48 2.64 9.96 0.84
N THR A 49 1.74 9.10 0.36
CA THR A 49 0.57 8.61 1.09
C THR A 49 0.48 7.09 1.06
N VAL A 50 -0.42 6.53 1.88
CA VAL A 50 -0.92 5.16 1.75
C VAL A 50 -2.44 5.21 1.56
N SER A 51 -2.93 4.66 0.46
CA SER A 51 -4.36 4.42 0.24
C SER A 51 -4.80 3.22 1.08
N VAL A 52 -5.95 3.31 1.73
CA VAL A 52 -6.59 2.23 2.51
C VAL A 52 -7.90 1.88 1.82
N ILE A 53 -8.00 0.65 1.35
CA ILE A 53 -9.10 0.18 0.50
C ILE A 53 -9.86 -0.89 1.27
N ASP A 54 -11.19 -0.82 1.28
CA ASP A 54 -12.04 -1.94 1.71
C ASP A 54 -11.97 -3.05 0.66
N SER A 55 -11.48 -4.22 1.04
CA SER A 55 -11.26 -5.32 0.09
C SER A 55 -12.54 -6.00 -0.39
N ASN A 56 -13.66 -5.82 0.30
CA ASN A 56 -14.96 -6.35 -0.11
C ASN A 56 -15.63 -5.45 -1.14
N LEU A 57 -15.49 -4.13 -0.95
CA LEU A 57 -16.14 -3.13 -1.79
C LEU A 57 -15.25 -2.63 -2.93
N LEU A 58 -13.94 -2.85 -2.85
CA LEU A 58 -12.94 -2.25 -3.73
C LEU A 58 -13.11 -0.72 -3.80
N THR A 59 -13.24 -0.11 -2.63
CA THR A 59 -13.36 1.35 -2.50
C THR A 59 -12.32 1.86 -1.53
N GLU A 60 -11.73 3.00 -1.84
CA GLU A 60 -10.85 3.66 -0.90
C GLU A 60 -11.67 4.25 0.26
N ILE A 61 -11.33 3.86 1.48
CA ILE A 61 -11.99 4.29 2.72
C ILE A 61 -11.19 5.32 3.51
N ALA A 62 -9.89 5.44 3.24
CA ALA A 62 -9.03 6.44 3.87
C ALA A 62 -7.70 6.58 3.12
N ARG A 63 -7.04 7.71 3.34
CA ARG A 63 -5.67 7.96 2.86
C ARG A 63 -4.81 8.47 4.02
N VAL A 64 -3.73 7.76 4.30
CA VAL A 64 -2.76 8.13 5.35
C VAL A 64 -1.68 8.97 4.71
N SER A 65 -1.57 10.23 5.13
CA SER A 65 -0.53 11.15 4.68
C SER A 65 0.72 11.03 5.53
N PHE A 66 1.88 11.07 4.89
CA PHE A 66 3.15 11.20 5.59
C PHE A 66 3.62 12.66 5.68
N ALA A 67 2.83 13.67 5.33
CA ALA A 67 3.27 15.05 5.49
C ALA A 67 3.66 15.37 6.95
N LYS A 68 4.63 16.27 7.15
CA LYS A 68 5.11 16.67 8.49
C LYS A 68 3.96 17.11 9.40
N ALA A 69 2.96 17.82 8.87
CA ALA A 69 1.80 18.27 9.62
C ALA A 69 0.98 17.11 10.22
N ASP A 70 0.95 15.96 9.54
CA ASP A 70 0.13 14.81 9.93
C ASP A 70 0.89 13.84 10.84
N THR A 71 2.20 13.74 10.66
CA THR A 71 3.02 12.76 11.39
C THR A 71 3.90 13.37 12.49
N GLY A 72 4.12 14.69 12.49
CA GLY A 72 5.07 15.36 13.38
C GLY A 72 6.55 15.03 13.13
N PHE A 73 6.88 14.33 12.03
CA PHE A 73 8.25 13.91 11.70
C PHE A 73 8.85 14.79 10.61
N ASP A 74 10.04 15.32 10.89
CA ASP A 74 10.64 16.50 10.26
C ASP A 74 11.40 16.28 8.95
N GLU A 75 11.12 15.21 8.21
CA GLU A 75 11.98 14.84 7.09
C GLU A 75 11.41 15.16 5.71
N ASP A 76 12.23 15.82 4.91
CA ASP A 76 12.15 15.84 3.45
C ASP A 76 12.46 14.44 2.89
N GLY A 77 11.83 14.07 1.78
CA GLY A 77 12.11 12.80 1.09
C GLY A 77 11.33 11.58 1.61
N LYS A 78 10.02 11.72 1.86
CA LYS A 78 9.17 10.56 2.16
C LYS A 78 8.73 9.90 0.85
N GLU A 79 9.29 8.74 0.55
CA GLU A 79 8.96 7.94 -0.63
C GLU A 79 8.54 6.54 -0.17
N PRO A 80 7.26 6.35 0.15
CA PRO A 80 6.78 5.04 0.57
C PRO A 80 6.87 4.06 -0.60
N LEU A 81 7.57 2.94 -0.39
CA LEU A 81 7.75 1.87 -1.37
C LEU A 81 7.19 0.55 -0.85
N GLY A 82 8.03 -0.20 -0.12
CA GLY A 82 7.66 -1.48 0.46
C GLY A 82 6.67 -1.31 1.60
N ILE A 83 5.67 -2.18 1.64
CA ILE A 83 4.62 -2.18 2.65
C ILE A 83 4.30 -3.59 3.11
N ALA A 84 4.06 -3.76 4.41
CA ALA A 84 3.63 -5.03 5.00
C ALA A 84 2.58 -4.77 6.08
N ALA A 85 1.56 -5.63 6.16
CA ALA A 85 0.55 -5.59 7.21
C ALA A 85 0.69 -6.85 8.09
N ALA A 86 0.66 -6.68 9.41
CA ALA A 86 0.73 -7.79 10.36
C ALA A 86 0.11 -7.40 11.71
N THR A 87 -0.37 -8.39 12.45
CA THR A 87 -0.90 -8.18 13.82
C THR A 87 0.11 -8.68 14.85
N PHE A 88 0.53 -7.79 15.75
CA PHE A 88 1.45 -8.09 16.84
C PHE A 88 0.78 -7.82 18.19
N GLY A 89 0.72 -8.81 19.07
CA GLY A 89 0.10 -8.66 20.39
C GLY A 89 -1.38 -8.21 20.34
N GLY A 90 -2.11 -8.56 19.27
CA GLY A 90 -3.49 -8.13 19.06
C GLY A 90 -3.65 -6.73 18.44
N VAL A 91 -2.55 -6.04 18.13
CA VAL A 91 -2.57 -4.74 17.47
C VAL A 91 -2.22 -4.92 15.98
N PRO A 92 -3.15 -4.61 15.05
CA PRO A 92 -2.86 -4.63 13.63
C PRO A 92 -2.02 -3.40 13.26
N LEU A 93 -0.88 -3.64 12.62
CA LEU A 93 0.11 -2.64 12.24
C LEU A 93 0.44 -2.76 10.75
N VAL A 94 0.73 -1.61 10.14
CA VAL A 94 1.22 -1.52 8.76
C VAL A 94 2.59 -0.86 8.78
N PHE A 95 3.59 -1.54 8.23
CA PHE A 95 4.98 -1.10 8.18
C PHE A 95 5.27 -0.62 6.77
N VAL A 96 5.78 0.60 6.65
CA VAL A 96 6.02 1.25 5.37
C VAL A 96 7.48 1.67 5.30
N ALA A 97 8.24 1.07 4.40
CA ALA A 97 9.61 1.46 4.10
C ALA A 97 9.61 2.75 3.27
N ASN A 98 10.35 3.76 3.74
CA ASN A 98 10.51 5.05 3.08
C ASN A 98 11.93 5.13 2.53
N PHE A 99 12.03 5.12 1.21
CA PHE A 99 13.29 5.02 0.50
C PHE A 99 14.19 6.24 0.73
N SER A 100 13.70 7.43 0.40
CA SER A 100 14.50 8.65 0.46
C SER A 100 14.82 9.13 1.88
N SER A 101 14.01 8.77 2.88
CA SER A 101 14.25 9.11 4.30
C SER A 101 14.97 8.01 5.09
N ASN A 102 15.24 6.84 4.50
CA ASN A 102 15.86 5.69 5.18
C ASN A 102 15.13 5.26 6.46
N THR A 103 13.80 5.35 6.47
CA THR A 103 12.99 5.08 7.66
C THR A 103 11.84 4.11 7.42
N ILE A 104 11.37 3.43 8.45
CA ILE A 104 10.10 2.70 8.47
C ILE A 104 9.08 3.54 9.23
N TYR A 105 7.94 3.86 8.62
CA TYR A 105 6.76 4.32 9.35
C TYR A 105 5.94 3.13 9.80
N VAL A 106 5.44 3.19 11.04
CA VAL A 106 4.49 2.21 11.56
C VAL A 106 3.14 2.90 11.71
N ILE A 107 2.14 2.39 11.01
CA ILE A 107 0.76 2.85 11.08
C ILE A 107 -0.02 1.88 11.95
N ASN A 108 -0.80 2.38 12.91
CA ASN A 108 -1.78 1.57 13.61
C ASN A 108 -3.01 1.40 12.72
N ALA A 109 -3.29 0.17 12.27
CA ALA A 109 -4.31 -0.08 11.27
C ALA A 109 -5.74 0.20 11.77
N ASN A 110 -5.99 0.17 13.09
CA ASN A 110 -7.31 0.52 13.62
C ASN A 110 -7.58 2.02 13.55
N THR A 111 -6.56 2.83 13.84
CA THR A 111 -6.69 4.29 13.94
C THR A 111 -6.26 5.02 12.67
N LEU A 112 -5.51 4.35 11.79
CA LEU A 112 -4.91 4.88 10.57
C LEU A 112 -3.93 6.04 10.81
N ASN A 113 -3.38 6.13 12.02
CA ASN A 113 -2.36 7.10 12.38
C ASN A 113 -0.98 6.45 12.33
N VAL A 114 0.02 7.23 11.92
CA VAL A 114 1.43 6.89 12.14
C VAL A 114 1.70 6.97 13.64
N VAL A 115 2.17 5.88 14.24
CA VAL A 115 2.40 5.76 15.68
C VAL A 115 3.88 5.67 16.05
N GLU A 116 4.74 5.31 15.10
CA GLU A 116 6.17 5.15 15.33
C GLU A 116 6.95 5.32 14.03
N ARG A 117 8.25 5.64 14.14
CA ARG A 117 9.16 5.69 13.01
C ARG A 117 10.57 5.24 13.37
N PHE A 118 11.11 4.28 12.62
CA PHE A 118 12.47 3.75 12.83
C PHE A 118 13.44 4.12 11.70
N PRO A 119 14.73 4.38 11.96
CA PRO A 119 15.24 4.70 13.29
C PRO A 119 14.56 5.95 13.84
N ASN A 120 14.37 5.99 15.16
CA ASN A 120 13.87 7.17 15.85
C ASN A 120 15.00 8.21 15.78
N GLN A 121 14.69 9.41 15.29
CA GLN A 121 15.65 10.52 15.39
C GLN A 121 15.63 11.02 16.83
N SER A 122 16.82 11.14 17.40
CA SER A 122 17.10 11.84 18.67
C SER A 122 16.77 13.32 18.59
#